data_AF-A0A9X5XCB5-F1
#
_entry.id   AF-A0A9X5XCB5-F1
#
_cell.length_a   1.000
_cell.length_b   1.000
_cell.length_c   1.000
_cell.angle_alpha   90.00
_cell.angle_beta   90.00
_cell.angle_gamma   90.00
#
_symmetry.space_group_name_H-M   'P 1'
#
loop_
_entity.id
_entity.type
_entity.pdbx_description
1 polymer ?
#
loop_
_entity_poly.entity_id
_entity_poly.type
_entity_poly.pdbx_seq_one_letter_code
_entity_poly.pdbx_strand_id
1 'polypeptide(L)'
;MNDRAPAPGGLALIQSLVNTLDIESGADSLDTAEGRATFGLAEGEAETARELRESLRAACLAHAGHPAHRAVTPLGELLARAPLHVTVDEHDGAARLVPAGDSLA
;
A
#
# COMPACT_ATOMS: atom_id res chain seq x y z
N MET A 1 21.32 -8.31 -3.78
CA MET A 1 20.32 -7.49 -4.50
C MET A 1 19.89 -8.29 -5.72
N ASN A 2 18.59 -8.53 -5.89
CA ASN A 2 18.06 -9.37 -6.95
C ASN A 2 17.99 -8.54 -8.25
N ASP A 3 18.52 -9.03 -9.36
CA ASP A 3 18.52 -8.39 -10.71
C ASP A 3 17.12 -8.26 -11.34
N ARG A 4 16.06 -8.26 -10.53
CA ARG A 4 14.71 -8.04 -11.02
C ARG A 4 14.46 -6.54 -11.15
N ALA A 5 13.99 -6.15 -12.33
CA ALA A 5 13.49 -4.82 -12.56
C ALA A 5 12.44 -4.44 -11.49
N PRO A 6 12.40 -3.17 -11.06
CA PRO A 6 11.38 -2.69 -10.14
C PRO A 6 9.99 -2.87 -10.73
N ALA A 7 8.98 -2.91 -9.86
CA ALA A 7 7.60 -3.04 -10.29
C ALA A 7 7.19 -1.83 -11.17
N PRO A 8 6.45 -2.04 -12.26
CA PRO A 8 6.12 -0.97 -13.18
C PRO A 8 5.03 -0.03 -12.64
N GLY A 9 5.13 1.26 -12.98
CA GLY A 9 4.08 2.25 -12.73
C GLY A 9 3.64 2.32 -11.26
N GLY A 10 2.33 2.33 -11.03
CA GLY A 10 1.75 2.41 -9.68
C GLY A 10 2.10 1.22 -8.76
N LEU A 11 2.56 0.09 -9.31
CA LEU A 11 2.99 -1.05 -8.49
C LEU A 11 4.34 -0.81 -7.81
N ALA A 12 5.14 0.18 -8.25
CA ALA A 12 6.36 0.58 -7.56
C ALA A 12 6.06 1.02 -6.12
N LEU A 13 4.97 1.77 -5.90
CA LEU A 13 4.56 2.20 -4.56
C LEU A 13 4.18 1.00 -3.67
N ILE A 14 3.44 0.04 -4.23
CA ILE A 14 3.08 -1.20 -3.54
C ILE A 14 4.34 -1.99 -3.18
N GLN A 15 5.28 -2.13 -4.12
CA GLN A 15 6.57 -2.78 -3.90
C GLN A 15 7.34 -2.10 -2.76
N SER A 16 7.42 -0.76 -2.77
CA SER A 16 8.06 0.01 -1.71
C SER A 16 7.41 -0.22 -0.36
N LEU A 17 6.07 -0.19 -0.28
CA LEU A 17 5.35 -0.44 0.97
C LEU A 17 5.61 -1.86 1.50
N VAL A 18 5.49 -2.89 0.66
CA VAL A 18 5.73 -4.27 1.12
C VAL A 18 7.16 -4.54 1.52
N ASN A 19 8.13 -3.73 1.08
CA ASN A 19 9.54 -3.87 1.42
C ASN A 19 10.00 -3.01 2.60
N THR A 20 9.09 -2.31 3.29
CA THR A 20 9.43 -1.50 4.48
C THR A 20 9.93 -2.34 5.66
N LEU A 21 9.41 -3.57 5.82
CA LEU A 21 9.90 -4.54 6.80
C LEU A 21 11.00 -5.41 6.20
N ASP A 22 12.19 -5.29 6.75
CA ASP A 22 13.25 -6.28 6.57
C ASP A 22 12.94 -7.51 7.42
N ILE A 23 12.67 -8.65 6.77
CA ILE A 23 12.30 -9.90 7.46
C ILE A 23 13.51 -10.52 8.16
N GLU A 24 14.74 -10.28 7.69
CA GLU A 24 15.95 -10.85 8.28
C GLU A 24 16.29 -10.16 9.60
N SER A 25 16.24 -8.82 9.62
CA SER A 25 16.57 -8.03 10.81
C SER A 25 15.36 -7.71 11.69
N GLY A 26 14.14 -7.78 11.15
CA GLY A 26 12.91 -7.35 11.80
C GLY A 26 12.73 -5.83 11.83
N ALA A 27 13.64 -5.05 11.25
CA ALA A 27 13.54 -3.61 11.21
C ALA A 27 12.42 -3.15 10.25
N ASP A 28 11.52 -2.30 10.72
CA ASP A 28 10.45 -1.71 9.92
C ASP A 28 10.72 -0.22 9.70
N SER A 29 10.87 0.21 8.45
CA SER A 29 11.09 1.63 8.16
C SER A 29 9.91 2.52 8.53
N LEU A 30 8.69 1.96 8.72
CA LEU A 30 7.54 2.71 9.23
C LEU A 30 7.70 3.15 10.70
N ASP A 31 8.68 2.59 11.42
CA ASP A 31 9.05 3.06 12.76
C ASP A 31 9.71 4.45 12.72
N THR A 32 10.27 4.85 11.59
CA THR A 32 10.96 6.15 11.44
C THR A 32 10.08 7.21 10.77
N ALA A 33 10.34 8.48 11.09
CA ALA A 33 9.62 9.60 10.47
C ALA A 33 9.91 9.66 8.96
N GLU A 34 11.15 9.40 8.57
CA GLU A 34 11.61 9.42 7.18
C GLU A 34 10.94 8.32 6.34
N GLY A 35 10.79 7.11 6.92
CA GLY A 35 10.10 6.01 6.25
C GLY A 35 8.62 6.31 6.06
N ARG A 36 7.95 6.87 7.07
CA ARG A 36 6.54 7.31 6.96
C ARG A 36 6.33 8.44 5.95
N ALA A 37 7.24 9.42 5.93
CA ALA A 37 7.16 10.58 5.02
C ALA A 37 7.13 10.18 3.53
N THR A 38 7.83 9.09 3.16
CA THR A 38 7.82 8.54 1.79
C THR A 38 6.42 8.15 1.30
N PHE A 39 5.53 7.80 2.22
CA PHE A 39 4.15 7.41 1.94
C PHE A 39 3.12 8.49 2.31
N GLY A 40 3.57 9.66 2.80
CA GLY A 40 2.68 10.70 3.28
C GLY A 40 1.92 10.35 4.56
N LEU A 41 2.44 9.41 5.37
CA LEU A 41 1.77 8.92 6.57
C LEU A 41 2.10 9.75 7.82
N ALA A 42 1.09 10.05 8.62
CA ALA A 42 1.27 10.51 9.99
C ALA A 42 1.72 9.37 10.91
N GLU A 43 2.26 9.72 12.09
CA GLU A 43 2.73 8.72 13.08
C GLU A 43 1.61 7.75 13.51
N GLY A 44 0.39 8.26 13.70
CA GLY A 44 -0.77 7.44 14.07
C GLY A 44 -1.28 6.50 12.97
N GLU A 45 -0.80 6.62 11.74
CA GLU A 45 -1.26 5.83 10.58
C GLU A 45 -0.34 4.64 10.28
N ALA A 46 0.79 4.53 10.99
CA ALA A 46 1.77 3.47 10.75
C ALA A 46 1.18 2.06 10.93
N GLU A 47 0.33 1.86 11.95
CA GLU A 47 -0.32 0.56 12.19
C GLU A 47 -1.27 0.17 11.06
N THR A 48 -2.07 1.13 10.56
CA THR A 48 -2.96 0.89 9.42
C THR A 48 -2.15 0.56 8.16
N ALA A 49 -1.03 1.25 7.93
CA ALA A 49 -0.13 0.94 6.83
C ALA A 49 0.52 -0.45 6.97
N ARG A 50 0.88 -0.88 8.19
CA ARG A 50 1.38 -2.24 8.47
C ARG A 50 0.30 -3.30 8.22
N GLU A 51 -0.95 -3.04 8.60
CA GLU A 51 -2.06 -3.95 8.33
C GLU A 51 -2.23 -4.14 6.80
N LEU A 52 -2.29 -3.05 6.06
CA LEU A 52 -2.37 -3.08 4.59
C LEU A 52 -1.17 -3.83 3.98
N ARG A 53 0.04 -3.55 4.48
CA ARG A 53 1.29 -4.20 4.06
C ARG A 53 1.21 -5.72 4.20
N GLU A 54 0.78 -6.23 5.35
CA GLU A 54 0.70 -7.67 5.58
C GLU A 54 -0.38 -8.35 4.73
N SER A 55 -1.53 -7.70 4.53
CA SER A 55 -2.58 -8.21 3.63
C SER A 55 -2.12 -8.25 2.17
N LEU A 56 -1.35 -7.25 1.71
CA LEU A 56 -0.72 -7.25 0.39
C LEU A 56 0.33 -8.36 0.25
N ARG A 57 1.20 -8.55 1.26
CA ARG A 57 2.19 -9.65 1.27
C ARG A 57 1.50 -11.02 1.19
N ALA A 58 0.42 -11.23 1.93
CA ALA A 58 -0.36 -12.46 1.87
C ALA A 58 -0.96 -12.69 0.48
N ALA A 59 -1.51 -11.65 -0.16
CA ALA A 59 -2.02 -11.76 -1.53
C ALA A 59 -0.92 -12.10 -2.54
N CYS A 60 0.25 -11.46 -2.45
CA CYS A 60 1.40 -11.77 -3.28
C CYS A 60 1.88 -13.23 -3.11
N LEU A 61 1.93 -13.74 -1.87
CA LEU A 61 2.26 -15.14 -1.60
C LEU A 61 1.24 -16.09 -2.23
N ALA A 62 -0.05 -15.80 -2.07
CA ALA A 62 -1.12 -16.61 -2.66
C ALA A 62 -1.02 -16.66 -4.20
N HIS A 63 -0.71 -15.54 -4.85
CA HIS A 63 -0.47 -15.49 -6.30
C HIS A 63 0.76 -16.30 -6.74
N ALA A 64 1.75 -16.45 -5.85
CA ALA A 64 2.91 -17.31 -6.08
C ALA A 64 2.66 -18.79 -5.68
N GLY A 65 1.45 -19.15 -5.25
CA GLY A 65 1.11 -20.52 -4.83
C GLY A 65 1.57 -20.86 -3.41
N HIS A 66 1.91 -19.86 -2.59
CA HIS A 66 2.34 -20.04 -1.21
C HIS A 66 1.24 -19.62 -0.22
N PRO A 67 1.09 -20.31 0.92
CA PRO A 67 0.18 -19.86 1.97
C PRO A 67 0.73 -18.59 2.64
N ALA A 68 -0.17 -17.79 3.21
CA ALA A 68 0.24 -16.66 4.05
C ALA A 68 1.00 -17.17 5.28
N HIS A 69 2.03 -16.44 5.70
CA HIS A 69 2.81 -16.78 6.90
C HIS A 69 2.03 -16.59 8.20
N ARG A 70 0.97 -15.78 8.18
CA ARG A 70 0.09 -15.50 9.31
C ARG A 70 -1.33 -15.20 8.82
N ALA A 71 -2.30 -15.27 9.74
CA ALA A 71 -3.62 -14.71 9.51
C ALA A 71 -3.54 -13.18 9.36
N VAL A 72 -4.28 -12.66 8.39
CA VAL A 72 -4.38 -11.22 8.07
C VAL A 72 -5.83 -10.88 7.78
N THR A 73 -6.18 -9.60 7.93
CA THR A 73 -7.46 -9.08 7.42
C THR A 73 -7.48 -9.25 5.90
N PRO A 74 -8.54 -9.83 5.31
CA PRO A 74 -8.63 -9.97 3.85
C PRO A 74 -8.45 -8.61 3.15
N LEU A 75 -7.61 -8.55 2.12
CA LEU A 75 -7.29 -7.29 1.44
C LEU A 75 -8.55 -6.55 0.94
N GLY A 76 -9.54 -7.29 0.45
CA GLY A 76 -10.82 -6.71 0.01
C GLY A 76 -11.58 -6.00 1.13
N GLU A 77 -11.50 -6.47 2.38
CA GLU A 77 -12.14 -5.81 3.52
C GLU A 77 -11.46 -4.48 3.87
N LEU A 78 -10.12 -4.42 3.75
CA LEU A 78 -9.38 -3.18 3.95
C LEU A 78 -9.72 -2.17 2.85
N LEU A 79 -9.70 -2.60 1.58
CA LEU A 79 -10.01 -1.73 0.44
C LEU A 79 -11.46 -1.23 0.46
N ALA A 80 -12.40 -2.02 0.99
CA ALA A 80 -13.79 -1.60 1.15
C ALA A 80 -13.97 -0.42 2.12
N ARG A 81 -13.02 -0.19 3.03
CA ARG A 81 -13.03 0.95 3.98
C ARG A 81 -12.55 2.26 3.34
N ALA A 82 -11.96 2.22 2.16
CA ALA A 82 -11.41 3.37 1.44
C ALA A 82 -12.08 3.53 0.07
N PRO A 83 -13.36 3.93 0.01
CA PRO A 83 -14.07 4.09 -1.25
C PRO A 83 -13.43 5.17 -2.11
N LEU A 84 -13.42 4.94 -3.43
CA LEU A 84 -12.92 5.87 -4.43
C LEU A 84 -14.09 6.46 -5.24
N HIS A 85 -14.02 7.76 -5.53
CA HIS A 85 -14.90 8.44 -6.47
C HIS A 85 -14.21 8.58 -7.83
N VAL A 86 -15.01 8.63 -8.90
CA VAL A 86 -14.53 9.02 -10.22
C VAL A 86 -14.72 10.52 -10.39
N THR A 87 -13.63 11.25 -10.62
CA THR A 87 -13.66 12.66 -11.04
C THR A 87 -13.38 12.74 -12.54
N VAL A 88 -14.04 13.67 -13.23
CA VAL A 88 -13.83 13.93 -14.66
C VAL A 88 -13.28 15.36 -14.80
N ASP A 89 -12.15 15.51 -15.46
CA ASP A 89 -11.56 16.82 -15.74
C ASP A 89 -12.45 17.60 -16.72
N GLU A 90 -12.75 18.86 -16.40
CA GLU A 90 -13.67 19.69 -17.20
C GLU A 90 -13.06 20.17 -18.53
N HIS A 91 -11.73 20.20 -18.65
CA HIS A 91 -11.03 20.73 -19.83
C HIS A 91 -10.83 19.67 -20.90
N ASP A 92 -10.46 18.43 -20.50
CA ASP A 92 -10.12 17.35 -21.43
C ASP A 92 -10.99 16.09 -21.29
N GLY A 93 -11.88 16.03 -20.29
CA GLY A 93 -12.76 14.89 -20.04
C GLY A 93 -12.06 13.67 -19.43
N ALA A 94 -10.80 13.79 -18.99
CA ALA A 94 -10.07 12.68 -18.42
C ALA A 94 -10.67 12.22 -17.08
N ALA A 95 -10.89 10.92 -16.94
CA ALA A 95 -11.39 10.31 -15.71
C ALA A 95 -10.24 9.89 -14.77
N ARG A 96 -10.38 10.16 -13.48
CA ARG A 96 -9.43 9.75 -12.43
C ARG A 96 -10.19 9.20 -11.22
N LEU A 97 -9.58 8.27 -10.51
CA LEU A 97 -10.06 7.80 -9.21
C LEU A 97 -9.43 8.64 -8.10
N VAL A 98 -10.24 9.13 -7.16
CA VAL A 98 -9.80 9.91 -5.99
C VAL A 98 -10.43 9.34 -4.71
N PRO A 99 -9.80 9.47 -3.54
CA PRO A 99 -10.42 9.09 -2.27
C PRO A 99 -11.74 9.83 -2.03
N ALA A 100 -12.77 9.13 -1.55
CA ALA A 100 -14.07 9.74 -1.25
C ALA A 100 -14.03 10.76 -0.09
N GLY A 101 -13.00 10.69 0.77
CA GLY A 101 -12.83 11.53 1.96
C GLY A 101 -12.03 12.83 1.74
N ASP A 102 -11.39 13.00 0.58
CA ASP A 102 -10.66 14.21 0.23
C ASP A 102 -11.55 15.12 -0.61
N SER A 103 -12.57 15.70 0.02
CA SER A 103 -12.99 17.03 -0.39
C SER A 103 -12.11 18.00 0.39
N LEU A 104 -10.95 18.36 -0.15
CA LEU A 104 -10.38 19.65 0.20
C LEU A 104 -11.40 20.70 -0.26
N ALA A 105 -12.26 21.10 0.67
CA ALA A 105 -13.10 22.28 0.62
C ALA A 105 -12.66 23.20 1.77
#